data_AF-A0A7C7RMN0-F1
#
_entry.id   AF-A0A7C7RMN0-F1
#
_cell.length_a   1.000
_cell.length_b   1.000
_cell.length_c   1.000
_cell.angle_alpha   90.00
_cell.angle_beta   90.00
_cell.angle_gamma   90.00
#
_symmetry.space_group_name_H-M   'P 1'
#
loop_
_entity.id
_entity.type
_entity.pdbx_description
1 polymer ?
#
loop_
_entity_poly.entity_id
_entity_poly.type
_entity_poly.pdbx_seq_one_letter_code
_entity_poly.pdbx_strand_id
1 'polypeptide(L)'
;MLNKELHPILISRRGELNAWIFAGVVSIAIAIMYWSMGSIPTAAWVFWIFLVFAAFSTSFGNWVDRKTVMKVGDSGIAFENGIRQVALTWQEVKSVNVTPARWGKRVQVLGDQAHFRFRTLGEVQYQGEVKERLGFVEGEEVLQEILKKTNLRLEKEERGSYYYSRG
;
A
#
# COMPACT_ATOMS: atom_id res chain seq x y z
N MET A 1 13.70 5.80 21.41
CA MET A 1 14.73 5.08 20.62
C MET A 1 14.06 3.98 19.80
N LEU A 2 13.31 4.37 18.77
CA LEU A 2 13.39 3.64 17.51
C LEU A 2 14.22 4.55 16.63
N ASN A 3 15.47 4.17 16.35
CA ASN A 3 16.15 4.53 15.10
C ASN A 3 16.05 3.26 14.26
N LYS A 4 14.83 2.95 13.81
CA LYS A 4 14.51 1.67 13.19
C LYS A 4 13.92 1.91 11.82
N GLU A 5 14.53 1.24 10.85
CA GLU A 5 13.97 1.09 9.51
C GLU A 5 12.98 -0.08 9.55
N LEU A 6 11.75 0.20 9.15
CA LEU A 6 10.63 -0.73 9.16
C LEU A 6 10.19 -1.00 7.73
N HIS A 7 9.88 -2.26 7.45
CA HIS A 7 9.35 -2.70 6.18
C HIS A 7 7.98 -3.37 6.40
N PRO A 8 7.01 -3.10 5.52
CA PRO A 8 5.72 -3.78 5.61
C PRO A 8 5.86 -5.24 5.19
N ILE A 9 5.05 -6.12 5.79
CA ILE A 9 4.78 -7.43 5.21
C ILE A 9 3.97 -7.21 3.93
N LEU A 10 4.42 -7.86 2.86
CA LEU A 10 3.88 -7.70 1.52
C LEU A 10 2.99 -8.88 1.15
N ILE A 11 2.01 -8.59 0.30
CA ILE A 11 1.16 -9.63 -0.29
C ILE A 11 1.94 -10.50 -1.27
N SER A 12 1.43 -11.71 -1.53
CA SER A 12 2.04 -12.64 -2.47
C SER A 12 2.05 -12.11 -3.91
N ARG A 13 3.08 -12.48 -4.69
CA ARG A 13 3.18 -12.14 -6.13
C ARG A 13 2.27 -12.98 -7.04
N ARG A 14 1.42 -13.85 -6.47
CA ARG A 14 0.52 -14.72 -7.25
C ARG A 14 -0.39 -13.93 -8.19
N GLY A 15 -0.89 -12.76 -7.76
CA GLY A 15 -1.71 -11.89 -8.61
C GLY A 15 -0.94 -11.37 -9.84
N GLU A 16 0.31 -10.94 -9.65
CA GLU A 16 1.21 -10.49 -10.72
C GLU A 16 1.51 -11.63 -11.70
N LEU A 17 1.83 -12.82 -11.18
CA LEU A 17 2.09 -14.00 -12.00
C LEU A 17 0.85 -14.35 -12.85
N ASN A 18 -0.33 -14.40 -12.24
CA ASN A 18 -1.58 -14.70 -12.96
C ASN A 18 -1.87 -13.67 -14.06
N ALA A 19 -1.66 -12.38 -13.79
CA ALA A 19 -1.85 -11.33 -14.78
C ALA A 19 -0.90 -11.49 -15.98
N TRP A 20 0.38 -11.80 -15.73
CA TRP A 20 1.34 -12.09 -16.80
C TRP A 20 1.03 -13.37 -17.56
N ILE A 21 0.55 -14.43 -16.90
CA ILE A 21 0.11 -15.66 -17.56
C ILE A 21 -1.04 -15.37 -18.52
N PHE A 22 -2.08 -14.64 -18.08
CA PHE A 22 -3.20 -14.31 -18.96
C PHE A 22 -2.78 -13.43 -20.13
N ALA A 23 -1.95 -12.40 -19.88
CA ALA A 23 -1.40 -11.57 -20.95
C ALA A 23 -0.59 -12.41 -21.95
N GLY A 24 0.24 -13.36 -21.47
CA GLY A 24 1.03 -14.27 -22.29
C GLY A 24 0.17 -15.20 -23.15
N VAL A 25 -0.84 -15.84 -22.56
CA VAL A 25 -1.77 -16.75 -23.27
C VAL A 25 -2.51 -16.00 -24.38
N VAL A 26 -3.03 -14.80 -24.10
CA VAL A 26 -3.72 -13.99 -25.11
C VAL A 26 -2.76 -13.50 -26.19
N SER A 27 -1.52 -13.16 -25.84
CA SER A 27 -0.48 -12.81 -26.82
C SER A 27 -0.23 -13.96 -27.80
N ILE A 28 -0.13 -15.19 -27.31
CA ILE A 28 0.04 -16.39 -28.12
C ILE A 28 -1.19 -16.61 -29.01
N ALA A 29 -2.40 -16.48 -28.46
CA ALA A 29 -3.63 -16.63 -29.22
C ALA A 29 -3.73 -15.62 -30.37
N ILE A 30 -3.39 -14.35 -30.12
CA ILE A 30 -3.35 -13.30 -31.15
C ILE A 30 -2.32 -13.61 -32.24
N ALA A 31 -1.12 -14.09 -31.87
CA ALA A 31 -0.10 -14.49 -32.83
C ALA A 31 -0.58 -15.63 -33.75
N ILE A 32 -1.22 -16.66 -33.17
CA ILE A 32 -1.79 -17.78 -33.93
C ILE A 32 -2.94 -17.31 -34.84
N MET A 33 -3.80 -16.41 -34.36
CA MET A 33 -4.89 -15.83 -35.17
C MET A 33 -4.32 -15.02 -36.34
N TYR A 34 -3.29 -14.22 -36.09
CA TYR A 34 -2.63 -13.45 -37.15
C TYR A 34 -2.04 -14.35 -38.22
N TRP A 35 -1.35 -15.43 -37.83
CA TRP A 35 -0.76 -16.38 -38.77
C TRP A 35 -1.79 -17.20 -39.54
N SER A 36 -2.92 -17.54 -38.92
CA SER A 36 -3.94 -18.40 -39.56
C SER A 36 -4.95 -17.62 -40.42
N MET A 37 -5.36 -16.43 -39.99
CA MET A 37 -6.44 -15.66 -40.62
C MET A 37 -5.98 -14.35 -41.28
N GLY A 38 -4.71 -13.96 -41.12
CA GLY A 38 -4.12 -12.74 -41.69
C GLY A 38 -4.68 -11.42 -41.15
N SER A 39 -5.75 -11.49 -40.34
CA SER A 39 -6.43 -10.35 -39.75
C SER A 39 -6.87 -10.68 -38.33
N ILE A 40 -6.75 -9.69 -37.44
CA ILE A 40 -7.14 -9.82 -36.04
C ILE A 40 -8.31 -8.85 -35.79
N PRO A 41 -9.44 -9.31 -35.24
CA PRO A 41 -10.52 -8.42 -34.86
C PRO A 41 -10.04 -7.33 -33.91
N THR A 42 -10.46 -6.08 -34.14
CA THR A 42 -10.07 -4.93 -33.29
C THR A 42 -10.38 -5.17 -31.80
N ALA A 43 -11.46 -5.88 -31.49
CA ALA A 43 -11.82 -6.24 -30.13
C ALA A 43 -10.74 -7.08 -29.42
N ALA A 44 -10.05 -7.98 -30.14
CA ALA A 44 -8.97 -8.79 -29.57
C ALA A 44 -7.76 -7.92 -29.21
N TRP A 45 -7.42 -6.92 -30.04
CA TRP A 45 -6.37 -5.95 -29.74
C TRP A 45 -6.69 -5.12 -28.49
N VAL A 46 -7.92 -4.59 -28.39
CA VAL A 46 -8.36 -3.81 -27.23
C VAL A 46 -8.28 -4.65 -25.95
N PHE A 47 -8.76 -5.90 -26.00
CA PHE A 47 -8.70 -6.81 -24.87
C PHE A 47 -7.27 -7.14 -24.46
N TRP A 48 -6.38 -7.38 -25.43
CA TRP A 48 -4.96 -7.64 -25.15
C TRP A 48 -4.25 -6.44 -24.52
N ILE A 49 -4.46 -5.22 -25.05
CA ILE A 49 -3.91 -3.99 -24.47
C ILE A 49 -4.35 -3.85 -23.01
N PHE A 50 -5.64 -4.11 -22.73
CA PHE A 50 -6.17 -4.07 -21.37
C PHE A 50 -5.47 -5.07 -20.44
N LEU A 51 -5.25 -6.32 -20.88
CA LEU A 51 -4.55 -7.34 -20.07
C LEU A 51 -3.09 -6.99 -19.80
N VAL A 52 -2.37 -6.52 -20.83
CA VAL A 52 -0.98 -6.09 -20.69
C VAL A 52 -0.90 -4.91 -19.72
N PHE A 53 -1.77 -3.92 -19.89
CA PHE A 53 -1.85 -2.78 -18.97
C PHE A 53 -2.14 -3.22 -17.52
N ALA A 54 -3.06 -4.16 -17.32
CA ALA A 54 -3.36 -4.70 -15.99
C ALA A 54 -2.16 -5.43 -15.37
N ALA A 55 -1.41 -6.22 -16.15
CA ALA A 55 -0.20 -6.90 -15.69
C ALA A 55 0.90 -5.91 -15.31
N PHE A 56 1.12 -4.88 -16.12
CA PHE A 56 2.04 -3.79 -15.80
C PHE A 56 1.61 -3.01 -14.56
N SER A 57 0.34 -2.63 -14.45
CA SER A 57 -0.19 -1.91 -13.29
C SER A 57 -0.02 -2.71 -11.99
N THR A 58 -0.24 -4.03 -12.05
CA THR A 58 -0.04 -4.92 -10.90
C THR A 58 1.44 -5.02 -10.52
N SER A 59 2.32 -5.16 -11.51
CA SER A 59 3.76 -5.21 -11.30
C SER A 59 4.30 -3.91 -10.71
N PHE A 60 3.80 -2.77 -11.20
CA PHE A 60 4.15 -1.45 -10.69
C PHE A 60 3.70 -1.28 -9.24
N GLY A 61 2.46 -1.65 -8.89
CA GLY A 61 1.99 -1.63 -7.51
C GLY A 61 2.88 -2.45 -6.57
N ASN A 62 3.21 -3.69 -6.97
CA ASN A 62 4.11 -4.55 -6.21
C ASN A 62 5.51 -3.96 -6.03
N TRP A 63 6.02 -3.26 -7.04
CA TRP A 63 7.30 -2.56 -6.95
C TRP A 63 7.25 -1.40 -5.96
N VAL A 64 6.20 -0.58 -5.99
CA VAL A 64 5.99 0.52 -5.03
C VAL A 64 5.91 -0.01 -3.60
N ASP A 65 5.11 -1.06 -3.38
CA ASP A 65 4.94 -1.66 -2.06
C ASP A 65 6.27 -2.24 -1.54
N ARG A 66 7.07 -2.88 -2.40
CA ARG A 66 8.41 -3.40 -2.04
C ARG A 66 9.44 -2.33 -1.73
N LYS A 67 9.30 -1.16 -2.34
CA LYS A 67 10.13 0.01 -2.03
C LYS A 67 9.59 0.83 -0.87
N THR A 68 8.52 0.37 -0.21
CA THR A 68 7.96 1.07 0.94
C THR A 68 8.79 0.82 2.18
N VAL A 69 9.25 1.91 2.80
CA VAL A 69 10.08 1.92 3.99
C VAL A 69 9.58 3.02 4.92
N MET A 70 9.54 2.72 6.21
CA MET A 70 9.23 3.71 7.24
C MET A 70 10.41 3.79 8.21
N LYS A 71 10.94 4.99 8.42
CA LYS A 71 12.02 5.25 9.37
C LYS A 71 11.46 6.09 10.50
N VAL A 72 11.47 5.53 11.69
CA VAL A 72 11.13 6.27 12.90
C VAL A 72 12.45 6.59 13.60
N GLY A 73 12.58 7.84 14.05
CA GLY A 73 13.76 8.38 14.69
C GLY A 73 13.41 9.33 15.84
N ASP A 74 14.40 9.77 16.60
CA ASP A 74 14.13 10.65 17.75
C ASP A 74 13.63 12.05 17.34
N SER A 75 13.99 12.53 16.15
CA SER A 75 13.61 13.84 15.61
C SER A 75 12.30 13.82 14.80
N GLY A 76 11.85 12.66 14.32
CA GLY A 76 10.68 12.58 13.45
C GLY A 76 10.44 11.20 12.85
N ILE A 77 9.59 11.19 11.83
CA ILE A 77 9.20 10.03 11.05
C ILE A 77 9.36 10.31 9.55
N ALA A 78 10.01 9.39 8.86
CA ALA A 78 10.12 9.41 7.41
C ALA A 78 9.40 8.20 6.81
N PHE A 79 8.74 8.43 5.70
CA PHE A 79 8.04 7.43 4.91
C PHE A 79 8.48 7.58 3.46
N GLU A 80 8.96 6.49 2.91
CA GLU A 80 9.38 6.39 1.52
C GLU A 80 8.58 5.28 0.86
N ASN A 81 8.11 5.51 -0.35
CA ASN A 81 7.72 4.47 -1.28
C ASN A 81 8.41 4.75 -2.62
N GLY A 82 8.37 3.81 -3.56
CA GLY A 82 9.08 3.95 -4.84
C GLY A 82 8.74 5.21 -5.66
N ILE A 83 7.71 5.98 -5.29
CA ILE A 83 7.26 7.19 -5.99
C ILE A 83 7.52 8.47 -5.17
N ARG A 84 7.45 8.40 -3.85
CA ARG A 84 7.41 9.57 -2.98
C ARG A 84 8.19 9.32 -1.70
N GLN A 85 8.98 10.31 -1.32
CA GLN A 85 9.64 10.39 -0.02
C GLN A 85 9.03 11.56 0.77
N VAL A 86 8.69 11.31 2.03
CA VAL A 86 8.17 12.30 2.97
C VAL A 86 8.90 12.14 4.28
N ALA A 87 9.44 13.22 4.82
CA ALA A 87 9.94 13.26 6.19
C ALA A 87 9.17 14.35 6.95
N LEU A 88 8.71 14.02 8.15
CA LEU A 88 8.07 14.95 9.07
C LEU A 88 8.79 14.88 10.41
N THR A 89 9.24 16.02 10.91
CA THR A 89 9.62 16.18 12.31
C THR A 89 8.39 16.04 13.21
N TRP A 90 8.60 15.72 14.48
CA TRP A 90 7.48 15.61 15.43
C TRP A 90 6.68 16.90 15.58
N GLN A 91 7.33 18.06 15.40
CA GLN A 91 6.67 19.35 15.48
C GLN A 91 5.77 19.62 14.26
N GLU A 92 6.16 19.16 13.06
CA GLU A 92 5.39 19.32 11.83
C GLU A 92 4.16 18.41 11.76
N VAL A 93 4.09 17.34 12.54
CA VAL A 93 2.90 16.49 12.61
C VAL A 93 1.76 17.24 13.29
N LYS A 94 0.71 17.56 12.53
CA LYS A 94 -0.47 18.32 12.97
C LYS A 94 -1.61 17.44 13.42
N SER A 95 -1.87 16.36 12.68
CA SER A 95 -2.96 15.45 12.99
C SER A 95 -2.68 14.05 12.50
N VAL A 96 -3.35 13.10 13.16
CA VAL A 96 -3.30 11.67 12.82
C VAL A 96 -4.73 11.18 12.71
N ASN A 97 -5.07 10.60 11.56
CA ASN A 97 -6.36 9.96 11.35
C ASN A 97 -6.16 8.45 11.26
N VAL A 98 -6.89 7.70 12.07
CA VAL A 98 -6.87 6.24 12.11
C VAL A 98 -8.24 5.76 11.67
N THR A 99 -8.31 5.12 10.52
CA THR A 99 -9.55 4.56 9.98
C THR A 99 -9.48 3.03 9.95
N PRO A 100 -10.56 2.31 10.29
CA PRO A 100 -10.59 0.87 10.14
C PRO A 100 -10.46 0.50 8.65
N ALA A 101 -9.68 -0.52 8.36
CA ALA A 101 -9.55 -1.08 7.02
C ALA A 101 -9.99 -2.55 7.04
N ARG A 102 -10.27 -3.13 5.86
CA ARG A 102 -10.63 -4.55 5.73
C ARG A 102 -9.61 -5.49 6.39
N TRP A 103 -8.34 -5.09 6.38
CA TRP A 103 -7.22 -5.84 6.95
C TRP A 103 -6.34 -4.87 7.77
N GLY A 104 -6.61 -4.76 9.08
CA GLY A 104 -5.91 -3.87 10.01
C GLY A 104 -6.50 -2.45 10.07
N LYS A 105 -5.66 -1.47 10.39
CA LYS A 105 -6.02 -0.05 10.42
C LYS A 105 -5.21 0.70 9.37
N ARG A 106 -5.78 1.77 8.83
CA ARG A 106 -5.05 2.74 8.01
C ARG A 106 -4.79 3.98 8.85
N VAL A 107 -3.51 4.28 9.03
CA VAL A 107 -3.05 5.47 9.74
C VAL A 107 -2.60 6.50 8.71
N GLN A 108 -3.15 7.70 8.79
CA GLN A 108 -2.76 8.85 7.99
C GLN A 108 -2.13 9.89 8.89
N VAL A 109 -0.88 10.24 8.60
CA VAL A 109 -0.13 11.28 9.30
C VAL A 109 -0.14 12.51 8.43
N LEU A 110 -0.66 13.61 8.97
CA LEU A 110 -0.78 14.91 8.30
C LEU A 110 0.17 15.90 8.97
N GLY A 111 1.02 16.51 8.17
CA GLY A 111 1.80 17.67 8.57
C GLY A 111 1.42 18.92 7.79
N ASP A 112 2.24 19.96 7.91
CA ASP A 112 1.96 21.28 7.33
C ASP A 112 1.86 21.29 5.80
N GLN A 113 2.84 20.66 5.14
CA GLN A 113 2.98 20.67 3.68
C GLN A 113 2.98 19.26 3.08
N ALA A 114 3.01 18.23 3.93
CA ALA A 114 3.11 16.85 3.50
C ALA A 114 2.27 15.93 4.37
N HIS A 115 1.95 14.78 3.80
CA HIS A 115 1.23 13.72 4.49
C HIS A 115 1.67 12.38 3.93
N PHE A 116 1.56 11.34 4.74
CA PHE A 116 1.73 9.98 4.29
C PHE A 116 0.75 9.06 5.00
N ARG A 117 0.63 7.84 4.49
CA ARG A 117 -0.29 6.84 5.01
C ARG A 117 0.43 5.51 5.11
N PHE A 118 0.21 4.81 6.21
CA PHE A 118 0.65 3.43 6.37
C PHE A 118 -0.50 2.58 6.90
N ARG A 119 -0.34 1.25 6.78
CA ARG A 119 -1.28 0.28 7.34
C ARG A 119 -0.62 -0.45 8.49
N THR A 120 -1.34 -0.60 9.58
CA THR A 120 -0.95 -1.56 10.62
C THR A 120 -1.15 -2.99 10.10
N LEU A 121 -0.57 -3.97 10.78
CA LEU A 121 -0.69 -5.36 10.42
C LEU A 121 -2.17 -5.77 10.30
N GLY A 122 -2.50 -6.30 9.14
CA GLY A 122 -3.78 -6.92 8.84
C GLY A 122 -3.59 -8.37 8.48
N GLU A 123 -4.52 -9.22 8.92
CA GLU A 123 -4.58 -10.63 8.56
C GLU A 123 -5.72 -10.86 7.56
N VAL A 124 -5.43 -11.60 6.49
CA VAL A 124 -6.42 -12.07 5.53
C VAL A 124 -6.83 -13.47 5.98
N GLN A 125 -8.05 -13.58 6.51
CA GLN A 125 -8.62 -14.85 6.92
C GLN A 125 -9.52 -15.41 5.81
N TYR A 126 -9.40 -16.70 5.54
CA TYR A 126 -10.30 -17.44 4.65
C TYR A 126 -10.67 -18.75 5.34
N GLN A 127 -11.97 -18.98 5.54
CA GLN A 127 -12.51 -20.15 6.25
C GLN A 127 -11.91 -20.35 7.66
N GLY A 128 -11.68 -19.26 8.39
CA GLY A 128 -11.14 -19.29 9.76
C GLY A 128 -9.62 -19.47 9.85
N GLU A 129 -8.93 -19.70 8.73
CA GLU A 129 -7.47 -19.77 8.68
C GLU A 129 -6.85 -18.46 8.18
N VAL A 130 -5.76 -18.02 8.81
CA VAL A 130 -4.95 -16.90 8.32
C VAL A 130 -4.20 -17.36 7.06
N LYS A 131 -4.62 -16.86 5.89
CA LYS A 131 -3.98 -17.17 4.61
C LYS A 131 -2.81 -16.25 4.30
N GLU A 132 -2.94 -14.96 4.60
CA GLU A 132 -1.92 -13.95 4.32
C GLU A 132 -1.90 -12.85 5.39
N ARG A 133 -0.78 -12.14 5.47
CA ARG A 133 -0.59 -10.96 6.32
C ARG A 133 -0.10 -9.80 5.47
N LEU A 134 -0.50 -8.57 5.80
CA LEU A 134 -0.01 -7.37 5.11
C LEU A 134 0.09 -6.16 6.05
N GLY A 135 0.97 -5.22 5.71
CA GLY A 135 1.16 -3.98 6.48
C GLY A 135 2.33 -4.06 7.46
N PHE A 136 2.53 -3.00 8.24
CA PHE A 136 3.64 -2.92 9.19
C PHE A 136 3.29 -3.69 10.47
N VAL A 137 4.14 -4.66 10.84
CA VAL A 137 4.01 -5.45 12.07
C VAL A 137 4.01 -4.52 13.28
N GLU A 138 4.98 -3.61 13.32
CA GLU A 138 5.14 -2.59 14.35
C GLU A 138 4.24 -1.37 14.13
N GLY A 139 3.28 -1.42 13.19
CA GLY A 139 2.48 -0.26 12.82
C GLY A 139 1.67 0.34 13.97
N GLU A 140 1.18 -0.50 14.89
CA GLU A 140 0.49 -0.01 16.09
C GLU A 140 1.47 0.66 17.07
N GLU A 141 2.66 0.10 17.26
CA GLU A 141 3.71 0.69 18.11
C GLU A 141 4.16 2.06 17.57
N VAL A 142 4.32 2.15 16.25
CA VAL A 142 4.65 3.41 15.56
C VAL A 142 3.55 4.44 15.75
N LEU A 143 2.27 4.04 15.64
CA LEU A 143 1.15 4.94 15.94
C LEU A 143 1.24 5.47 17.37
N GLN A 144 1.48 4.61 18.35
CA GLN A 144 1.62 5.03 19.75
C GLN A 144 2.82 5.96 19.96
N GLU A 145 3.95 5.70 19.30
CA GLU A 145 5.12 6.57 19.36
C GLU A 145 4.84 7.95 18.75
N ILE A 146 4.17 8.02 17.59
CA ILE A 146 3.75 9.29 16.99
C ILE A 146 2.89 10.07 17.99
N LEU A 147 1.83 9.46 18.53
CA LEU A 147 0.93 10.13 19.47
C LEU A 147 1.66 10.63 20.73
N LYS A 148 2.55 9.80 21.27
CA LYS A 148 3.37 10.14 22.45
C LYS A 148 4.32 11.31 22.18
N LYS A 149 5.00 11.32 21.02
CA LYS A 149 5.99 12.35 20.65
C LYS A 149 5.36 13.67 20.24
N THR A 150 4.15 13.64 19.69
CA THR A 150 3.45 14.81 19.15
C THR A 150 2.47 15.44 20.13
N ASN A 151 2.17 14.76 21.24
CA ASN A 151 1.21 15.16 22.28
C ASN A 151 -0.18 15.50 21.71
N LEU A 152 -0.54 14.85 20.60
CA LEU A 152 -1.86 14.99 19.97
C LEU A 152 -2.92 14.38 20.88
N ARG A 153 -4.09 15.02 20.91
CA ARG A 153 -5.23 14.57 21.71
C ARG A 153 -6.32 14.05 20.79
N LEU A 154 -7.08 13.08 21.29
CA LEU A 154 -8.25 12.57 20.59
C LEU A 154 -9.29 13.68 20.54
N GLU A 155 -9.64 14.14 19.34
CA GLU A 155 -10.66 15.17 19.11
C GLU A 155 -12.00 14.53 18.72
N LYS A 156 -11.97 13.47 17.91
CA LYS A 156 -13.18 12.81 17.44
C LYS A 156 -13.00 11.29 17.36
N GLU A 157 -14.03 10.56 17.78
CA GLU A 157 -14.18 9.12 17.57
C GLU A 157 -15.53 8.84 16.92
N GLU A 158 -15.54 8.17 15.77
CA GLU A 158 -16.78 7.80 15.07
C GLU A 158 -16.62 6.48 14.32
N ARG A 159 -17.51 5.51 14.58
CA ARG A 159 -17.55 4.20 13.90
C ARG A 159 -16.18 3.50 13.86
N GLY A 160 -15.42 3.56 14.95
CA GLY A 160 -14.08 2.98 15.07
C GLY A 160 -12.98 3.73 14.32
N SER A 161 -13.27 4.93 13.79
CA SER A 161 -12.28 5.87 13.28
C SER A 161 -11.92 6.88 14.36
N TYR A 162 -10.62 7.19 14.48
CA TYR A 162 -10.06 8.07 15.49
C TYR A 162 -9.34 9.24 14.82
N TYR A 163 -9.64 10.45 15.25
CA TYR A 163 -8.97 11.66 14.79
C TYR A 163 -8.25 12.34 15.95
N TYR A 164 -6.95 12.48 15.81
CA TYR A 164 -6.07 13.13 16.77
C TYR A 164 -5.53 14.43 16.18
N SER A 165 -5.57 15.52 16.94
CA SER A 165 -5.09 16.83 16.52
C SER A 165 -4.44 17.60 17.68
N ARG A 166 -3.74 18.69 17.36
CA ARG A 166 -3.43 19.72 18.36
C ARG A 166 -4.66 20.61 18.48
N GLY A 167 -5.30 20.58 19.66
CA GLY A 167 -6.37 21.52 20.00
C GLY A 167 -5.87 22.96 20.11
#